data_AF-A0A0S3RPL0-F1
#
_entry.id   AF-A0A0S3RPL0-F1
#
_cell.length_a   1.000
_cell.length_b   1.000
_cell.length_c   1.000
_cell.angle_alpha   90.00
_cell.angle_beta   90.00
_cell.angle_gamma   90.00
#
_symmetry.space_group_name_H-M   'P 1'
#
loop_
_entity.id
_entity.type
_entity.pdbx_description
1 polymer ?
#
loop_
_entity_poly.entity_id
_entity_poly.type
_entity_poly.pdbx_seq_one_letter_code
_entity_poly.pdbx_strand_id
1 'polypeptide(L)'
;MADKPSRSLVLFGDGFARFVDSSHSHLHSLASVSSCGFLSLPNSPPSESGDERAVREFAVLLDACHTYSNMKGEISDGDSHEDPPKQTLSDRFMGMKAAILTNNSSLKSFSAKLGFSVLQLNELLGGRSAEVVALELLKLLGLEEGKVLDNDHYDLVFFHVGAGEQEVVAADVGYLDALVGGIMSQAQPGSDIGSRLHLSAVMSYGSVLEGDDSKFPVSKRVDEKNSHLSVLYPLQSYGMKGGIPRKDVRSFSPMLIAQWQYAVTRKDNAERFSFEDFMERGGNLTIPADRFLHEIAFKLWKAPKYGA
;
A
#
# COMPACT_ATOMS: atom_id res chain seq x y z
N MET A 1 -21.73 9.04 4.12
CA MET A 1 -20.78 8.23 4.93
C MET A 1 -21.31 6.82 4.93
N ALA A 2 -20.43 5.80 4.97
CA ALA A 2 -20.87 4.41 5.11
C ALA A 2 -21.68 4.26 6.40
N ASP A 3 -22.71 3.43 6.37
CA ASP A 3 -23.60 3.10 7.48
C ASP A 3 -22.95 2.14 8.49
N LYS A 4 -21.85 1.49 8.10
CA LYS A 4 -21.09 0.50 8.88
C LYS A 4 -19.57 0.64 8.60
N PRO A 5 -18.66 0.09 9.44
CA PRO A 5 -17.20 0.22 9.27
C PRO A 5 -16.65 -0.63 8.13
N SER A 6 -15.82 -0.12 7.23
CA SER A 6 -15.28 -0.91 6.10
C SER A 6 -14.40 -2.08 6.56
N ARG A 7 -14.01 -2.93 5.61
CA ARG A 7 -12.95 -3.95 5.70
C ARG A 7 -11.95 -3.67 4.59
N SER A 8 -10.64 -3.66 4.88
CA SER A 8 -9.66 -3.24 3.87
C SER A 8 -8.79 -4.37 3.38
N LEU A 9 -8.71 -4.48 2.06
CA LEU A 9 -7.72 -5.30 1.36
C LEU A 9 -6.71 -4.37 0.71
N VAL A 10 -5.44 -4.56 1.01
CA VAL A 10 -4.33 -3.83 0.37
C VAL A 10 -3.53 -4.82 -0.48
N LEU A 11 -3.54 -4.61 -1.79
CA LEU A 11 -2.66 -5.30 -2.72
C LEU A 11 -1.38 -4.45 -2.86
N PHE A 12 -0.27 -4.95 -2.34
CA PHE A 12 1.01 -4.24 -2.37
C PHE A 12 2.00 -4.94 -3.29
N GLY A 13 2.19 -4.38 -4.48
CA GLY A 13 3.19 -4.83 -5.44
C GLY A 13 4.50 -4.09 -5.27
N ASP A 14 5.47 -4.66 -4.53
CA ASP A 14 6.80 -4.08 -4.40
C ASP A 14 7.58 -4.25 -5.70
N GLY A 15 7.89 -3.16 -6.40
CA GLY A 15 8.61 -3.20 -7.67
C GLY A 15 7.74 -3.33 -8.92
N PHE A 16 6.42 -3.41 -8.80
CA PHE A 16 5.54 -3.64 -9.95
C PHE A 16 5.11 -2.41 -10.73
N ALA A 17 5.28 -1.19 -10.21
CA ALA A 17 4.82 0.03 -10.88
C ALA A 17 5.39 0.19 -12.30
N ARG A 18 6.64 -0.26 -12.52
CA ARG A 18 7.34 -0.19 -13.80
C ARG A 18 6.90 -1.22 -14.84
N PHE A 19 6.20 -2.27 -14.42
CA PHE A 19 5.78 -3.38 -15.29
C PHE A 19 4.32 -3.27 -15.72
N VAL A 20 3.58 -2.28 -15.21
CA VAL A 20 2.19 -2.04 -15.64
C VAL A 20 2.21 -1.43 -17.04
N ASP A 21 1.67 -2.18 -17.99
CA ASP A 21 1.42 -1.77 -19.37
C ASP A 21 -0.08 -1.87 -19.74
N SER A 22 -0.40 -1.54 -21.00
CA SER A 22 -1.77 -1.52 -21.53
C SER A 22 -2.52 -2.86 -21.52
N SER A 23 -1.83 -4.00 -21.35
CA SER A 23 -2.47 -5.31 -21.26
C SER A 23 -3.14 -5.58 -19.91
N HIS A 24 -2.79 -4.83 -18.87
CA HIS A 24 -3.30 -4.97 -17.50
C HIS A 24 -4.66 -4.27 -17.34
N SER A 25 -5.66 -4.84 -18.00
CA SER A 25 -6.99 -4.24 -18.15
C SER A 25 -7.75 -4.10 -16.82
N HIS A 26 -7.52 -4.98 -15.84
CA HIS A 26 -8.23 -4.93 -14.57
C HIS A 26 -7.66 -3.86 -13.63
N LEU A 27 -6.35 -3.64 -13.62
CA LEU A 27 -5.70 -2.53 -12.92
C LEU A 27 -6.17 -1.19 -13.49
N HIS A 28 -6.26 -1.08 -14.82
CA HIS A 28 -6.81 0.11 -15.47
C HIS A 28 -8.30 0.30 -15.14
N SER A 29 -9.08 -0.78 -15.16
CA SER A 29 -10.49 -0.75 -14.76
C SER A 29 -10.66 -0.28 -13.32
N LEU A 30 -9.81 -0.76 -12.40
CA LEU A 30 -9.77 -0.30 -11.02
C LEU A 30 -9.46 1.20 -10.95
N ALA A 31 -8.40 1.67 -11.63
CA ALA A 31 -8.06 3.08 -11.68
C ALA A 31 -9.25 3.94 -12.14
N SER A 32 -9.96 3.49 -13.17
CA SER A 32 -11.13 4.19 -13.75
C SER A 32 -12.31 4.41 -12.80
N VAL A 33 -12.35 3.72 -11.66
CA VAL A 33 -13.40 3.86 -10.65
C VAL A 33 -12.86 4.29 -9.29
N SER A 34 -11.55 4.49 -9.18
CA SER A 34 -10.86 4.76 -7.93
C SER A 34 -10.59 6.25 -7.73
N SER A 35 -10.12 6.56 -6.52
CA SER A 35 -9.33 7.76 -6.27
C SER A 35 -7.86 7.38 -6.40
N CYS A 36 -7.21 7.92 -7.43
CA CYS A 36 -5.85 7.62 -7.84
C CYS A 36 -4.90 8.77 -7.49
N GLY A 37 -3.64 8.45 -7.24
CA GLY A 37 -2.60 9.44 -6.96
C GLY A 37 -1.28 8.81 -6.56
N PHE A 38 -0.49 9.56 -5.78
CA PHE A 38 0.87 9.19 -5.40
C PHE A 38 1.05 9.15 -3.89
N LEU A 39 1.80 8.15 -3.41
CA LEU A 39 2.36 8.14 -2.07
C LEU A 39 3.82 8.60 -2.14
N SER A 40 4.15 9.76 -1.55
CA SER A 40 5.53 10.22 -1.47
C SER A 40 6.30 9.47 -0.39
N LEU A 41 7.53 9.10 -0.70
CA LEU A 41 8.46 8.42 0.19
C LEU A 41 9.58 9.36 0.64
N PRO A 42 10.26 9.10 1.77
CA PRO A 42 11.54 9.73 2.10
C PRO A 42 12.64 9.29 1.11
N ASN A 43 13.76 10.02 1.05
CA ASN A 43 14.90 9.59 0.22
C ASN A 43 15.42 8.22 0.68
N SER A 44 15.85 7.40 -0.26
CA SER A 44 16.48 6.12 0.08
C SER A 44 17.86 6.37 0.71
N PRO A 45 18.28 5.55 1.69
CA PRO A 45 19.67 5.51 2.13
C PRO A 45 20.61 5.19 0.95
N PRO A 46 21.86 5.68 0.96
CA PRO A 46 22.80 5.49 -0.16
C PRO A 46 23.18 4.03 -0.44
N SER A 47 23.09 3.15 0.54
CA SER A 47 23.54 1.75 0.47
C SER A 47 22.52 0.82 1.14
N GLU A 48 21.30 0.80 0.61
CA GLU A 48 20.21 -0.07 1.07
C GLU A 48 20.06 -1.28 0.12
N SER A 49 19.99 -2.48 0.69
CA SER A 49 19.65 -3.68 -0.08
C SER A 49 18.19 -3.69 -0.52
N GLY A 50 17.84 -4.55 -1.49
CA GLY A 50 16.46 -4.66 -1.96
C GLY A 50 15.47 -5.06 -0.85
N ASP A 51 15.92 -5.94 0.04
CA ASP A 51 15.14 -6.44 1.18
C ASP A 51 14.95 -5.36 2.26
N GLU A 52 16.02 -4.63 2.61
CA GLU A 52 15.92 -3.48 3.53
C GLU A 52 14.98 -2.41 3.00
N ARG A 53 15.03 -2.11 1.69
CA ARG A 53 14.10 -1.17 1.05
C ARG A 53 12.66 -1.63 1.21
N ALA A 54 12.36 -2.91 0.92
CA ALA A 54 11.01 -3.45 1.04
C ALA A 54 10.46 -3.25 2.46
N VAL A 55 11.26 -3.57 3.48
CA VAL A 55 10.88 -3.37 4.88
C VAL A 55 10.73 -1.89 5.23
N ARG A 56 11.67 -1.02 4.82
CA ARG A 56 11.62 0.42 5.10
C ARG A 56 10.39 1.06 4.48
N GLU A 57 10.12 0.80 3.21
CA GLU A 57 8.99 1.40 2.50
C GLU A 57 7.65 0.92 3.07
N PHE A 58 7.57 -0.36 3.43
CA PHE A 58 6.42 -0.89 4.17
C PHE A 58 6.28 -0.23 5.56
N ALA A 59 7.40 -0.01 6.28
CA ALA A 59 7.39 0.70 7.55
C ALA A 59 6.88 2.15 7.39
N VAL A 60 7.21 2.83 6.29
CA VAL A 60 6.66 4.16 5.99
C VAL A 60 5.15 4.08 5.80
N LEU A 61 4.63 3.13 4.99
CA LEU A 61 3.17 2.96 4.78
C LEU A 61 2.38 2.80 6.08
N LEU A 62 2.99 2.12 7.06
CA LEU A 62 2.40 1.85 8.36
C LEU A 62 2.72 2.91 9.41
N ASP A 63 3.43 3.99 9.06
CA ASP A 63 3.95 5.01 9.98
C ASP A 63 4.68 4.37 11.18
N ALA A 64 5.58 3.45 10.87
CA ALA A 64 6.29 2.58 11.81
C ALA A 64 7.82 2.65 11.64
N CYS A 65 8.34 3.74 11.05
CA CYS A 65 9.78 3.92 10.82
C CYS A 65 10.61 3.83 12.10
N HIS A 66 10.09 4.27 13.25
CA HIS A 66 10.77 4.13 14.54
C HIS A 66 11.03 2.64 14.88
N THR A 67 10.02 1.79 14.73
CA THR A 67 10.16 0.33 14.95
C THR A 67 11.18 -0.28 13.99
N TYR A 68 11.24 0.21 12.74
CA TYR A 68 12.24 -0.20 11.77
C TYR A 68 13.66 0.20 12.20
N SER A 69 13.88 1.45 12.60
CA SER A 69 15.18 1.93 13.10
C SER A 69 15.65 1.16 14.35
N ASN A 70 14.73 0.84 15.28
CA ASN A 70 15.05 0.03 16.46
C ASN A 70 15.46 -1.39 16.08
N MET A 71 14.80 -1.98 15.08
CA MET A 71 15.16 -3.31 14.58
C MET A 71 16.55 -3.33 13.92
N LYS A 72 16.95 -2.22 13.30
CA LYS A 72 18.25 -2.07 12.65
C LYS A 72 19.38 -1.68 13.61
N GLY A 73 19.06 -1.39 14.88
CA GLY A 73 20.03 -0.97 15.89
C GLY A 73 20.60 0.43 15.65
N GLU A 74 19.87 1.28 14.91
CA GLU A 74 20.33 2.62 14.52
C GLU A 74 20.04 3.70 15.58
N ILE A 75 19.33 3.37 16.67
CA ILE A 75 19.21 4.25 17.83
C ILE A 75 20.36 3.95 18.79
N SER A 76 21.35 4.85 18.83
CA SER A 76 22.40 4.84 19.85
C SER A 76 21.85 5.30 21.20
N ASP A 77 22.28 4.67 22.30
CA ASP A 77 21.95 4.91 23.73
C ASP A 77 22.28 6.34 24.27
N GLY A 78 22.17 7.38 23.44
CA GLY A 78 22.68 8.73 23.72
C GLY A 78 21.63 9.78 24.10
N ASP A 79 20.34 9.57 23.83
CA ASP A 79 19.29 10.50 24.24
C ASP A 79 18.43 9.87 25.33
N SER A 80 18.43 10.50 26.51
CA SER A 80 17.68 10.11 27.70
C SER A 80 16.17 10.35 27.57
N HIS A 81 15.58 9.97 26.45
CA HIS A 81 14.14 9.84 26.27
C HIS A 81 13.83 8.34 26.33
N GLU A 82 12.98 7.93 27.28
CA GLU A 82 12.49 6.56 27.37
C GLU A 82 12.13 6.05 25.97
N ASP A 83 12.67 4.88 25.59
CA ASP A 83 12.30 4.21 24.35
C ASP A 83 10.77 4.25 24.22
N PRO A 84 10.21 4.85 23.14
CA PRO A 84 8.78 4.85 22.93
C PRO A 84 8.27 3.42 23.07
N PRO A 85 7.18 3.20 23.83
CA PRO A 85 6.67 1.85 24.05
C PRO A 85 6.44 1.18 22.69
N LYS A 86 6.85 -0.08 22.57
CA LYS A 86 6.60 -0.89 21.36
C LYS A 86 5.08 -0.95 21.15
N GLN A 87 4.57 -0.17 20.21
CA GLN A 87 3.15 -0.10 19.91
C GLN A 87 2.82 -0.99 18.71
N THR A 88 1.92 -1.93 18.92
CA THR A 88 1.33 -2.73 17.83
C THR A 88 0.28 -1.92 17.07
N LEU A 89 -0.18 -2.43 15.92
CA LEU A 89 -1.31 -1.85 15.20
C LEU A 89 -2.59 -1.85 16.04
N SER A 90 -2.80 -2.88 16.86
CA SER A 90 -3.94 -2.95 17.78
C SER A 90 -3.90 -1.80 18.80
N ASP A 91 -2.72 -1.49 19.34
CA ASP A 91 -2.53 -0.40 20.30
C ASP A 91 -2.77 0.98 19.65
N ARG A 92 -2.32 1.14 18.40
CA ARG A 92 -2.40 2.41 17.66
C ARG A 92 -3.79 2.69 17.10
N PHE A 93 -4.56 1.65 16.76
CA PHE A 93 -5.77 1.76 15.97
C PHE A 93 -6.95 0.98 16.57
N MET A 94 -7.34 1.33 17.80
CA MET A 94 -8.59 0.85 18.45
C MET A 94 -8.82 -0.66 18.32
N GLY A 95 -7.79 -1.48 18.56
CA GLY A 95 -7.90 -2.93 18.46
C GLY A 95 -8.00 -3.46 17.03
N MET A 96 -7.40 -2.78 16.05
CA MET A 96 -7.38 -3.23 14.66
C MET A 96 -6.69 -4.60 14.52
N LYS A 97 -7.42 -5.56 13.96
CA LYS A 97 -6.92 -6.89 13.62
C LYS A 97 -6.39 -6.87 12.20
N ALA A 98 -5.09 -7.12 12.04
CA ALA A 98 -4.44 -7.06 10.74
C ALA A 98 -3.73 -8.38 10.42
N ALA A 99 -3.81 -8.79 9.15
CA ALA A 99 -3.06 -9.92 8.61
C ALA A 99 -2.20 -9.51 7.42
N ILE A 100 -1.10 -10.22 7.21
CA ILE A 100 -0.24 -10.06 6.04
C ILE A 100 0.07 -11.41 5.43
N LEU A 101 0.02 -11.46 4.10
CA LEU A 101 0.53 -12.56 3.29
C LEU A 101 1.72 -12.04 2.49
N THR A 102 2.88 -12.66 2.71
CA THR A 102 4.12 -12.29 2.03
C THR A 102 5.08 -13.48 2.00
N ASN A 103 5.91 -13.55 0.97
CA ASN A 103 7.02 -14.46 0.80
C ASN A 103 8.34 -13.86 1.34
N ASN A 104 8.43 -12.54 1.47
CA ASN A 104 9.58 -11.84 2.02
C ASN A 104 9.79 -12.14 3.52
N SER A 105 10.89 -12.80 3.87
CA SER A 105 11.18 -13.22 5.25
C SER A 105 11.38 -12.06 6.22
N SER A 106 11.99 -10.96 5.79
CA SER A 106 12.23 -9.78 6.61
C SER A 106 10.94 -9.02 6.90
N LEU A 107 10.04 -8.92 5.92
CA LEU A 107 8.69 -8.39 6.11
C LEU A 107 7.86 -9.29 7.03
N LYS A 108 7.97 -10.62 6.98
CA LYS A 108 7.32 -11.51 7.96
C LYS A 108 7.75 -11.14 9.39
N SER A 109 9.06 -11.08 9.63
CA SER A 109 9.62 -10.75 10.94
C SER A 109 9.21 -9.35 11.42
N PHE A 110 9.30 -8.35 10.54
CA PHE A 110 8.93 -6.98 10.85
C PHE A 110 7.43 -6.83 11.13
N SER A 111 6.58 -7.46 10.31
CA SER A 111 5.12 -7.37 10.46
C SER A 111 4.62 -8.05 11.73
N ALA A 112 5.22 -9.20 12.11
CA ALA A 112 4.92 -9.85 13.38
C ALA A 112 5.21 -8.93 14.57
N LYS A 113 6.30 -8.14 14.53
CA LYS A 113 6.61 -7.13 15.57
C LYS A 113 5.58 -6.00 15.64
N LEU A 114 4.91 -5.67 14.54
CA LEU A 114 3.83 -4.68 14.49
C LEU A 114 2.48 -5.26 14.91
N GLY A 115 2.39 -6.55 15.24
CA GLY A 115 1.17 -7.22 15.65
C GLY A 115 0.30 -7.72 14.49
N PHE A 116 0.86 -7.90 13.29
CA PHE A 116 0.16 -8.63 12.24
C PHE A 116 0.12 -10.13 12.53
N SER A 117 -1.01 -10.77 12.19
CA SER A 117 -1.02 -12.19 11.89
C SER A 117 -0.33 -12.45 10.56
N VAL A 118 0.84 -13.09 10.58
CA VAL A 118 1.58 -13.46 9.37
C VAL A 118 1.07 -14.81 8.86
N LEU A 119 0.41 -14.80 7.70
CA LEU A 119 -0.16 -16.00 7.09
C LEU A 119 0.75 -16.53 5.96
N GLN A 120 0.65 -17.83 5.68
CA GLN A 120 1.48 -18.48 4.67
C GLN A 120 0.93 -18.19 3.27
N LEU A 121 1.65 -17.35 2.51
CA LEU A 121 1.28 -17.02 1.14
C LEU A 121 1.29 -18.24 0.21
N ASN A 122 2.28 -19.13 0.36
CA ASN A 122 2.43 -20.29 -0.54
C ASN A 122 1.26 -21.28 -0.41
N GLU A 123 0.67 -21.41 0.78
CA GLU A 123 -0.52 -22.23 1.01
C GLU A 123 -1.76 -21.64 0.32
N LEU A 124 -1.86 -20.30 0.30
CA LEU A 124 -2.93 -19.58 -0.38
C LEU A 124 -2.77 -19.67 -1.90
N LEU A 125 -1.57 -19.42 -2.41
CA LEU A 125 -1.28 -19.38 -3.84
C LEU A 125 -1.37 -20.78 -4.45
N GLY A 126 -0.68 -21.79 -3.92
CA GLY A 126 -0.87 -23.22 -4.22
C GLY A 126 -1.11 -23.64 -5.70
N GLY A 127 -0.66 -22.87 -6.69
CA GLY A 127 -1.02 -23.06 -8.11
C GLY A 127 -2.49 -22.73 -8.48
N ARG A 128 -3.23 -22.10 -7.57
CA ARG A 128 -4.62 -21.66 -7.73
C ARG A 128 -4.72 -20.44 -8.64
N SER A 129 -5.85 -20.30 -9.32
CA SER A 129 -6.17 -19.12 -10.11
C SER A 129 -6.33 -17.88 -9.21
N ALA A 130 -6.09 -16.71 -9.77
CA ALA A 130 -6.26 -15.43 -9.07
C ALA A 130 -7.71 -15.23 -8.55
N GLU A 131 -8.71 -15.79 -9.25
CA GLU A 131 -10.11 -15.78 -8.82
C GLU A 131 -10.33 -16.53 -7.50
N VAL A 132 -9.72 -17.71 -7.34
CA VAL A 132 -9.84 -18.48 -6.10
C VAL A 132 -9.13 -17.75 -4.96
N VAL A 133 -7.96 -17.17 -5.24
CA VAL A 133 -7.22 -16.37 -4.25
C VAL A 133 -7.99 -15.12 -3.85
N ALA A 134 -8.68 -14.46 -4.78
CA ALA A 134 -9.56 -13.33 -4.48
C ALA A 134 -10.63 -13.70 -3.45
N LEU A 135 -11.32 -14.84 -3.63
CA LEU A 135 -12.35 -15.31 -2.70
C LEU A 135 -11.78 -15.59 -1.31
N GLU A 136 -10.62 -16.22 -1.22
CA GLU A 136 -9.98 -16.52 0.06
C GLU A 136 -9.51 -15.25 0.78
N LEU A 137 -8.98 -14.25 0.05
CA LEU A 137 -8.62 -12.95 0.64
C LEU A 137 -9.85 -12.20 1.18
N LEU A 138 -10.96 -12.24 0.45
CA LEU A 138 -12.23 -11.65 0.90
C LEU A 138 -12.78 -12.39 2.11
N LYS A 139 -12.66 -13.71 2.15
CA LYS A 139 -13.05 -14.53 3.31
C LYS A 139 -12.29 -14.17 4.57
N LEU A 140 -10.98 -13.85 4.49
CA LEU A 140 -10.21 -13.37 5.64
C LEU A 140 -10.75 -12.07 6.25
N LEU A 141 -11.45 -11.26 5.44
CA LEU A 141 -12.15 -10.04 5.87
C LEU A 141 -13.60 -10.26 6.30
N GLY A 142 -14.08 -11.51 6.27
CA GLY A 142 -15.48 -11.86 6.52
C GLY A 142 -16.42 -11.50 5.38
N LEU A 143 -15.90 -11.38 4.16
CA LEU A 143 -16.65 -11.09 2.94
C LEU A 143 -16.76 -12.38 2.11
N GLU A 144 -17.82 -13.15 2.31
CA GLU A 144 -18.01 -14.46 1.68
C GLU A 144 -19.47 -14.62 1.21
N GLU A 145 -19.68 -15.31 0.08
CA GLU A 145 -21.00 -15.58 -0.48
C GLU A 145 -21.90 -14.33 -0.66
N GLY A 146 -21.29 -13.20 -1.01
CA GLY A 146 -22.00 -11.93 -1.22
C GLY A 146 -22.47 -11.25 0.06
N LYS A 147 -22.07 -11.75 1.24
CA LYS A 147 -22.48 -11.23 2.56
C LYS A 147 -21.28 -10.71 3.34
N VAL A 148 -21.58 -9.91 4.36
CA VAL A 148 -20.60 -9.47 5.36
C VAL A 148 -20.91 -10.13 6.68
N LEU A 149 -19.94 -10.88 7.20
CA LEU A 149 -20.03 -11.61 8.47
C LEU A 149 -19.46 -10.76 9.60
N ASP A 150 -20.20 -10.65 10.71
CA ASP A 150 -19.80 -9.85 11.89
C ASP A 150 -18.85 -10.60 12.85
N ASN A 151 -18.37 -11.80 12.48
CA ASN A 151 -17.50 -12.64 13.32
C ASN A 151 -16.02 -12.20 13.28
N ASP A 152 -15.19 -12.84 14.12
CA ASP A 152 -13.76 -12.64 14.44
C ASP A 152 -12.78 -12.65 13.23
N HIS A 153 -13.04 -11.83 12.22
CA HIS A 153 -12.25 -11.66 11.01
C HIS A 153 -11.29 -10.47 11.13
N TYR A 154 -10.37 -10.37 10.17
CA TYR A 154 -9.45 -9.25 10.10
C TYR A 154 -10.19 -7.98 9.64
N ASP A 155 -9.78 -6.84 10.21
CA ASP A 155 -10.21 -5.53 9.74
C ASP A 155 -9.42 -5.11 8.47
N LEU A 156 -8.17 -5.58 8.38
CA LEU A 156 -7.17 -5.21 7.38
C LEU A 156 -6.37 -6.44 6.95
N VAL A 157 -6.27 -6.68 5.65
CA VAL A 157 -5.42 -7.72 5.06
C VAL A 157 -4.47 -7.07 4.06
N PHE A 158 -3.17 -7.27 4.23
CA PHE A 158 -2.15 -6.96 3.24
C PHE A 158 -1.79 -8.22 2.46
N PHE A 159 -1.86 -8.13 1.14
CA PHE A 159 -1.32 -9.12 0.22
C PHE A 159 -0.11 -8.49 -0.48
N HIS A 160 1.09 -8.90 -0.08
CA HIS A 160 2.34 -8.38 -0.61
C HIS A 160 3.00 -9.37 -1.56
N VAL A 161 3.47 -8.86 -2.69
CA VAL A 161 4.28 -9.59 -3.66
C VAL A 161 5.41 -8.68 -4.16
N GLY A 162 6.65 -9.18 -4.17
CA GLY A 162 7.82 -8.45 -4.65
C GLY A 162 8.30 -8.87 -6.04
N ALA A 163 8.64 -7.90 -6.89
CA ALA A 163 9.28 -8.10 -8.19
C ALA A 163 10.68 -8.68 -8.01
N GLY A 164 10.87 -9.96 -8.32
CA GLY A 164 12.14 -10.66 -8.20
C GLY A 164 12.21 -11.69 -7.07
N GLU A 165 11.13 -11.90 -6.31
CA GLU A 165 11.01 -13.04 -5.41
C GLU A 165 10.76 -14.32 -6.23
N GLN A 166 11.84 -14.93 -6.72
CA GLN A 166 11.88 -16.00 -7.75
C GLN A 166 11.10 -17.29 -7.44
N GLU A 167 10.59 -17.48 -6.22
CA GLU A 167 10.03 -18.78 -5.82
C GLU A 167 8.58 -19.02 -6.26
N VAL A 168 7.86 -18.00 -6.75
CA VAL A 168 6.48 -18.19 -7.22
C VAL A 168 6.33 -17.71 -8.65
N VAL A 169 6.34 -18.67 -9.59
CA VAL A 169 6.02 -18.49 -11.03
C VAL A 169 4.66 -17.80 -11.27
N ALA A 170 3.82 -17.71 -10.23
CA ALA A 170 2.47 -17.15 -10.29
C ALA A 170 2.35 -15.69 -9.83
N ALA A 171 3.43 -14.99 -9.46
CA ALA A 171 3.30 -13.67 -8.80
C ALA A 171 3.91 -12.53 -9.63
N ASP A 172 3.56 -12.47 -10.92
CA ASP A 172 3.87 -11.31 -11.77
C ASP A 172 2.75 -10.27 -11.74
N VAL A 173 2.97 -9.13 -12.40
CA VAL A 173 1.98 -8.06 -12.52
C VAL A 173 0.70 -8.52 -13.22
N GLY A 174 0.77 -9.52 -14.10
CA GLY A 174 -0.39 -10.12 -14.77
C GLY A 174 -1.27 -10.90 -13.80
N TYR A 175 -0.69 -11.62 -12.84
CA TYR A 175 -1.44 -12.27 -11.77
C TYR A 175 -2.12 -11.26 -10.85
N LEU A 176 -1.43 -10.17 -10.49
CA LEU A 176 -2.05 -9.09 -9.70
C LEU A 176 -3.19 -8.42 -10.46
N ASP A 177 -3.06 -8.22 -11.76
CA ASP A 177 -4.15 -7.74 -12.62
C ASP A 177 -5.36 -8.69 -12.56
N ALA A 178 -5.14 -9.99 -12.80
CA ALA A 178 -6.19 -11.00 -12.70
C ALA A 178 -6.81 -11.05 -11.29
N LEU A 179 -6.02 -10.86 -10.23
CA LEU A 179 -6.49 -10.82 -8.85
C LEU A 179 -7.40 -9.62 -8.60
N VAL A 180 -7.02 -8.43 -9.10
CA VAL A 180 -7.88 -7.24 -9.08
C VAL A 180 -9.19 -7.52 -9.79
N GLY A 181 -9.16 -8.16 -10.96
CA GLY A 181 -10.36 -8.58 -11.69
C GLY A 181 -11.25 -9.51 -10.86
N GLY A 182 -10.65 -10.52 -10.22
CA GLY A 182 -11.34 -11.45 -9.33
C GLY A 182 -12.00 -10.74 -8.15
N ILE A 183 -11.31 -9.83 -7.47
CA ILE A 183 -11.85 -9.08 -6.33
C ILE A 183 -13.00 -8.17 -6.78
N MET A 184 -12.79 -7.40 -7.86
CA MET A 184 -13.82 -6.51 -8.39
C MET A 184 -15.07 -7.28 -8.83
N SER A 185 -14.92 -8.50 -9.37
CA SER A 185 -16.05 -9.35 -9.74
C SER A 185 -16.99 -9.67 -8.57
N GLN A 186 -16.46 -9.74 -7.34
CA GLN A 186 -17.25 -10.01 -6.12
C GLN A 186 -17.84 -8.73 -5.51
N ALA A 187 -17.24 -7.58 -5.79
CA ALA A 187 -17.57 -6.29 -5.19
C ALA A 187 -18.40 -5.39 -6.14
N GLN A 188 -19.30 -5.99 -6.92
CA GLN A 188 -20.09 -5.26 -7.92
C GLN A 188 -20.93 -4.12 -7.33
N PRO A 189 -21.24 -3.06 -8.12
CA PRO A 189 -22.15 -2.00 -7.72
C PRO A 189 -23.43 -2.51 -7.08
N GLY A 190 -23.75 -2.01 -5.88
CA GLY A 190 -24.95 -2.37 -5.13
C GLY A 190 -24.84 -3.67 -4.32
N SER A 191 -23.71 -4.39 -4.39
CA SER A 191 -23.46 -5.54 -3.52
C SER A 191 -23.09 -5.11 -2.10
N ASP A 192 -23.41 -5.96 -1.12
CA ASP A 192 -22.99 -5.79 0.26
C ASP A 192 -21.46 -5.74 0.33
N ILE A 193 -20.75 -6.63 -0.38
CA ILE A 193 -19.28 -6.63 -0.44
C ILE A 193 -18.75 -5.29 -0.95
N GLY A 194 -19.25 -4.78 -2.07
CA GLY A 194 -18.75 -3.54 -2.67
C GLY A 194 -18.89 -2.32 -1.75
N SER A 195 -19.99 -2.23 -1.01
CA SER A 195 -20.21 -1.14 -0.05
C SER A 195 -19.33 -1.24 1.22
N ARG A 196 -18.70 -2.39 1.47
CA ARG A 196 -17.97 -2.70 2.71
C ARG A 196 -16.48 -2.91 2.48
N LEU A 197 -16.07 -3.31 1.27
CA LEU A 197 -14.68 -3.51 0.88
C LEU A 197 -14.02 -2.17 0.52
N HIS A 198 -12.97 -1.82 1.27
CA HIS A 198 -12.03 -0.77 0.92
C HIS A 198 -10.78 -1.38 0.28
N LEU A 199 -10.77 -1.44 -1.05
CA LEU A 199 -9.65 -1.97 -1.83
C LEU A 199 -8.61 -0.87 -2.07
N SER A 200 -7.34 -1.18 -1.81
CA SER A 200 -6.21 -0.33 -2.18
C SER A 200 -5.22 -1.13 -3.00
N ALA A 201 -4.92 -0.68 -4.21
CA ALA A 201 -3.80 -1.18 -5.01
C ALA A 201 -2.64 -0.19 -4.86
N VAL A 202 -1.52 -0.66 -4.31
CA VAL A 202 -0.29 0.12 -4.11
C VAL A 202 0.84 -0.54 -4.87
N MET A 203 1.46 0.18 -5.80
CA MET A 203 2.59 -0.33 -6.58
C MET A 203 3.82 0.54 -6.34
N SER A 204 4.89 -0.06 -5.81
CA SER A 204 6.18 0.63 -5.68
C SER A 204 7.00 0.42 -6.95
N TYR A 205 8.04 1.25 -7.13
CA TYR A 205 9.03 1.04 -8.19
C TYR A 205 10.13 0.04 -7.79
N GLY A 206 10.29 -0.35 -6.52
CA GLY A 206 11.31 -1.33 -6.11
C GLY A 206 12.75 -0.82 -6.23
N SER A 207 13.73 -1.74 -6.43
CA SER A 207 15.16 -1.39 -6.55
C SER A 207 15.43 -0.60 -7.81
N VAL A 208 16.31 0.40 -7.73
CA VAL A 208 16.92 1.00 -8.92
C VAL A 208 17.84 -0.04 -9.57
N LEU A 209 17.58 -0.43 -10.81
CA LEU A 209 18.50 -1.28 -11.58
C LEU A 209 19.33 -0.40 -12.51
N GLU A 210 20.63 -0.62 -12.56
CA GLU A 210 21.48 -0.02 -13.61
C GLU A 210 21.05 -0.57 -14.98
N GLY A 211 20.74 0.31 -15.93
CA GLY A 211 20.26 -0.07 -17.26
C GLY A 211 18.74 -0.15 -17.42
N ASP A 212 17.98 0.36 -16.44
CA ASP A 212 16.53 0.49 -16.57
C ASP A 212 16.18 1.62 -17.56
N ASP A 213 15.96 1.27 -18.82
CA ASP A 213 15.49 2.15 -19.92
C ASP A 213 14.06 2.68 -19.69
N SER A 214 13.52 2.55 -18.47
CA SER A 214 12.20 3.09 -18.14
C SER A 214 12.20 4.62 -18.29
N LYS A 215 11.12 5.16 -18.87
CA LYS A 215 10.87 6.60 -19.01
C LYS A 215 10.90 7.36 -17.66
N PHE A 216 10.98 6.64 -16.55
CA PHE A 216 11.03 7.13 -15.18
C PHE A 216 12.35 6.66 -14.52
N PRO A 217 13.48 7.32 -14.82
CA PRO A 217 14.78 6.89 -14.28
C PRO A 217 14.70 6.81 -12.76
N VAL A 218 14.87 5.60 -12.23
CA VAL A 218 14.81 5.29 -10.80
C VAL A 218 16.10 5.74 -10.09
N SER A 219 17.14 6.14 -10.84
CA SER A 219 18.32 6.88 -10.37
C SER A 219 18.44 8.15 -11.20
N LYS A 220 18.37 9.32 -10.55
CA LYS A 220 18.87 10.56 -11.16
C LYS A 220 20.32 10.78 -10.76
N ARG A 221 21.15 11.12 -11.75
CA ARG A 221 22.36 11.91 -11.51
C ARG A 221 21.93 13.21 -10.84
N VAL A 222 22.65 13.61 -9.80
CA VAL A 222 22.32 14.63 -8.78
C VAL A 222 21.91 16.01 -9.34
N ASP A 223 22.13 16.32 -10.62
CA ASP A 223 22.12 17.69 -11.14
C ASP A 223 20.91 18.13 -12.00
N GLU A 224 19.92 17.27 -12.29
CA GLU A 224 18.75 17.70 -13.08
C GLU A 224 17.51 17.93 -12.21
N LYS A 225 17.21 19.19 -11.87
CA LYS A 225 15.88 19.57 -11.37
C LYS A 225 14.84 19.37 -12.48
N ASN A 226 14.12 18.24 -12.50
CA ASN A 226 12.92 18.13 -13.34
C ASN A 226 11.78 18.88 -12.64
N SER A 227 11.41 20.03 -13.19
CA SER A 227 10.27 20.84 -12.74
C SER A 227 8.96 20.03 -12.67
N HIS A 228 8.78 19.05 -13.55
CA HIS A 228 7.59 18.18 -13.59
C HIS A 228 7.41 17.31 -12.34
N LEU A 229 8.49 16.97 -11.62
CA LEU A 229 8.42 16.12 -10.43
C LEU A 229 8.14 16.93 -9.15
N SER A 230 8.12 18.26 -9.22
CA SER A 230 7.74 19.10 -8.08
C SER A 230 6.29 18.88 -7.63
N VAL A 231 5.43 18.38 -8.53
CA VAL A 231 4.05 17.97 -8.24
C VAL A 231 3.98 16.75 -7.31
N LEU A 232 5.07 15.98 -7.22
CA LEU A 232 5.21 14.86 -6.28
C LEU A 232 5.48 15.30 -4.84
N TYR A 233 5.54 16.61 -4.57
CA TYR A 233 5.69 17.11 -3.22
C TYR A 233 4.33 17.25 -2.53
N PRO A 234 4.15 16.69 -1.32
CA PRO A 234 2.91 16.86 -0.57
C PRO A 234 2.62 18.33 -0.27
N LEU A 235 1.41 18.79 -0.59
CA LEU A 235 1.01 20.18 -0.42
C LEU A 235 0.21 20.41 0.88
N GLN A 236 0.10 21.68 1.27
CA GLN A 236 -0.70 22.12 2.43
C GLN A 236 -0.30 21.42 3.74
N SER A 237 -1.26 20.94 4.52
CA SER A 237 -1.02 20.26 5.81
C SER A 237 -0.20 18.99 5.67
N TYR A 238 -0.17 18.37 4.48
CA TYR A 238 0.65 17.19 4.22
C TYR A 238 2.14 17.51 4.07
N GLY A 239 2.51 18.78 3.85
CA GLY A 239 3.89 19.25 3.91
C GLY A 239 4.49 19.23 5.31
N MET A 240 3.71 18.88 6.34
CA MET A 240 4.10 18.87 7.75
C MET A 240 3.92 17.48 8.38
N LYS A 241 4.79 17.11 9.32
CA LYS A 241 4.63 15.96 10.23
C LYS A 241 4.89 16.40 11.66
N GLY A 242 3.92 16.24 12.56
CA GLY A 242 4.06 16.66 13.97
C GLY A 242 4.41 18.15 14.14
N GLY A 243 3.93 19.02 13.25
CA GLY A 243 4.27 20.45 13.26
C GLY A 243 5.65 20.79 12.66
N ILE A 244 6.40 19.80 12.18
CA ILE A 244 7.71 19.98 11.55
C ILE A 244 7.55 19.89 10.02
N PRO A 245 8.11 20.85 9.25
CA PRO A 245 8.14 20.75 7.79
C PRO A 245 8.86 19.49 7.35
N ARG A 246 8.28 18.75 6.41
CA ARG A 246 8.97 17.66 5.73
C ARG A 246 10.13 18.27 4.95
N LYS A 247 11.34 17.74 5.15
CA LYS A 247 12.54 18.13 4.38
C LYS A 247 13.06 17.00 3.52
N ASP A 248 12.67 15.78 3.86
CA ASP A 248 13.08 14.55 3.21
C ASP A 248 11.91 13.96 2.42
N VAL A 249 11.72 14.47 1.21
CA VAL A 249 10.72 13.96 0.27
C VAL A 249 11.46 13.57 -1.01
N ARG A 250 11.36 12.29 -1.37
CA ARG A 250 11.89 11.74 -2.60
C ARG A 250 11.13 12.33 -3.78
N SER A 251 11.86 12.92 -4.71
CA SER A 251 11.31 13.58 -5.89
C SER A 251 11.16 12.64 -7.10
N PHE A 252 11.41 11.35 -6.94
CA PHE A 252 11.32 10.34 -7.99
C PHE A 252 10.72 9.05 -7.42
N SER A 253 10.21 8.19 -8.30
CA SER A 253 9.70 6.86 -7.94
C SER A 253 8.76 6.85 -6.72
N PRO A 254 7.66 7.65 -6.74
CA PRO A 254 6.62 7.54 -5.72
C PRO A 254 5.93 6.18 -5.82
N MET A 255 5.16 5.76 -4.82
CA MET A 255 4.25 4.63 -5.04
C MET A 255 2.99 5.12 -5.76
N LEU A 256 2.54 4.35 -6.75
CA LEU A 256 1.24 4.54 -7.36
C LEU A 256 0.18 3.95 -6.46
N ILE A 257 -0.92 4.68 -6.24
CA ILE A 257 -2.03 4.20 -5.43
C ILE A 257 -3.37 4.42 -6.15
N ALA A 258 -4.23 3.40 -6.11
CA ALA A 258 -5.66 3.52 -6.40
C ALA A 258 -6.47 2.98 -5.23
N GLN A 259 -7.39 3.78 -4.71
CA GLN A 259 -8.29 3.40 -3.61
C GLN A 259 -9.74 3.39 -4.10
N TRP A 260 -10.45 2.32 -3.77
CA TRP A 260 -11.84 2.15 -4.17
C TRP A 260 -12.68 1.49 -3.08
N GLN A 261 -13.86 2.06 -2.87
CA GLN A 261 -14.97 1.49 -2.13
C GLN A 261 -16.24 2.00 -2.79
N TYR A 262 -17.14 1.09 -3.15
CA TYR A 262 -18.35 1.46 -3.88
C TYR A 262 -19.21 2.45 -3.07
N ALA A 263 -19.69 3.50 -3.74
CA ALA A 263 -20.50 4.59 -3.16
C ALA A 263 -19.84 5.40 -2.02
N VAL A 264 -18.57 5.15 -1.67
CA VAL A 264 -17.86 5.84 -0.58
C VAL A 264 -16.64 6.60 -1.09
N THR A 265 -15.87 6.01 -1.99
CA THR A 265 -14.69 6.67 -2.57
C THR A 265 -15.11 7.58 -3.71
N ARG A 266 -14.61 8.82 -3.71
CA ARG A 266 -14.79 9.74 -4.83
C ARG A 266 -13.92 9.26 -5.99
N LYS A 267 -14.56 8.95 -7.12
CA LYS A 267 -13.88 8.69 -8.39
C LYS A 267 -13.21 9.97 -8.91
N ASP A 268 -12.02 9.84 -9.46
CA ASP A 268 -11.37 10.90 -10.24
C ASP A 268 -11.45 10.66 -11.77
N ASN A 269 -10.60 11.33 -12.54
CA ASN A 269 -10.62 11.26 -14.01
C ASN A 269 -9.56 10.32 -14.59
N ALA A 270 -8.78 9.63 -13.76
CA ALA A 270 -7.84 8.63 -14.24
C ALA A 270 -8.61 7.47 -14.89
N GLU A 271 -8.09 6.95 -15.99
CA GLU A 271 -8.60 5.80 -16.73
C GLU A 271 -7.58 4.65 -16.75
N ARG A 272 -6.31 4.96 -16.51
CA ARG A 272 -5.21 3.99 -16.52
C ARG A 272 -4.45 4.04 -15.20
N PHE A 273 -4.08 2.85 -14.73
CA PHE A 273 -3.16 2.72 -13.61
C PHE A 273 -1.73 2.99 -14.10
N SER A 274 -1.37 4.25 -14.26
CA SER A 274 -0.03 4.64 -14.67
C SER A 274 0.37 5.98 -14.06
N PHE A 275 1.67 6.23 -14.02
CA PHE A 275 2.20 7.48 -13.51
C PHE A 275 1.71 8.69 -14.31
N GLU A 276 1.74 8.62 -15.64
CA GLU A 276 1.31 9.72 -16.52
C GLU A 276 -0.16 10.05 -16.33
N ASP A 277 -1.01 9.03 -16.31
CA ASP A 277 -2.45 9.24 -16.20
C ASP A 277 -2.84 9.75 -14.80
N PHE A 278 -2.16 9.28 -13.75
CA PHE A 278 -2.35 9.82 -12.40
C PHE A 278 -1.87 11.26 -12.28
N MET A 279 -0.77 11.62 -12.95
CA MET A 279 -0.27 12.99 -12.97
C MET A 279 -1.22 13.94 -13.68
N GLU A 280 -1.81 13.52 -14.81
CA GLU A 280 -2.67 14.37 -15.63
C GLU A 280 -4.13 14.40 -15.12
N ARG A 281 -4.62 13.29 -14.57
CA ARG A 281 -6.05 13.06 -14.33
C ARG A 281 -6.39 12.55 -12.92
N GLY A 282 -5.38 12.18 -12.13
CA GLY A 282 -5.56 11.76 -10.74
C GLY A 282 -6.13 12.88 -9.88
N GLY A 283 -7.12 12.54 -9.06
CA GLY A 283 -7.79 13.47 -8.18
C GLY A 283 -7.09 13.61 -6.83
N ASN A 284 -6.34 12.58 -6.43
CA ASN A 284 -5.39 12.71 -5.33
C ASN A 284 -4.09 13.24 -5.91
N LEU A 285 -3.63 14.35 -5.33
CA LEU A 285 -2.28 14.83 -5.54
C LEU A 285 -1.30 13.83 -4.90
N THR A 286 -0.23 14.35 -4.30
CA THR A 286 0.72 13.53 -3.58
C THR A 286 0.44 13.57 -2.09
N ILE A 287 0.11 12.41 -1.52
CA ILE A 287 -0.05 12.22 -0.07
C ILE A 287 1.22 11.57 0.51
N PRO A 288 1.64 11.91 1.74
CA PRO A 288 2.76 11.23 2.38
C PRO A 288 2.40 9.76 2.63
N ALA A 289 3.31 8.84 2.29
CA ALA A 289 3.09 7.41 2.48
C ALA A 289 2.77 7.06 3.95
N ASP A 290 3.29 7.82 4.92
CA ASP A 290 2.97 7.64 6.35
C ASP A 290 1.56 8.07 6.77
N ARG A 291 0.74 8.61 5.85
CA ARG A 291 -0.69 8.86 6.07
C ARG A 291 -1.57 7.72 5.58
N PHE A 292 -1.03 6.81 4.77
CA PHE A 292 -1.78 5.74 4.12
C PHE A 292 -2.57 4.90 5.12
N LEU A 293 -1.90 4.31 6.12
CA LEU A 293 -2.58 3.45 7.08
C LEU A 293 -3.60 4.22 7.93
N HIS A 294 -3.30 5.46 8.29
CA HIS A 294 -4.22 6.29 9.08
C HIS A 294 -5.50 6.62 8.29
N GLU A 295 -5.39 6.84 6.98
CA GLU A 295 -6.54 7.02 6.09
C GLU A 295 -7.37 5.74 5.98
N ILE A 296 -6.74 4.58 5.86
CA ILE A 296 -7.42 3.27 5.93
C ILE A 296 -8.12 3.10 7.28
N ALA A 297 -7.40 3.29 8.38
CA ALA A 297 -7.93 3.11 9.74
C ALA A 297 -9.17 3.97 9.99
N PHE A 298 -9.22 5.19 9.44
CA PHE A 298 -10.41 6.01 9.47
C PHE A 298 -11.62 5.35 8.77
N LYS A 299 -11.43 4.77 7.56
CA LYS A 299 -12.49 4.04 6.84
C LYS A 299 -12.98 2.81 7.60
N LEU A 300 -12.07 2.17 8.35
CA LEU A 300 -12.36 1.01 9.19
C LEU A 300 -13.00 1.36 10.55
N TRP A 301 -13.18 2.65 10.85
CA TRP A 301 -13.56 3.16 12.19
C TRP A 301 -12.60 2.71 13.31
N LYS A 302 -11.32 2.55 12.95
CA LYS A 302 -10.21 2.23 13.85
C LYS A 302 -9.36 3.45 14.21
N ALA A 303 -9.69 4.59 13.61
CA ALA A 303 -9.19 5.91 13.96
C ALA A 303 -10.30 6.94 13.78
N PRO A 304 -10.31 8.05 14.56
CA PRO A 304 -11.23 9.15 14.33
C PRO A 304 -11.00 9.78 12.95
N LYS A 305 -12.05 10.35 12.35
CA LYS A 305 -11.90 11.21 11.17
C LYS A 305 -10.94 12.33 11.52
N TYR A 306 -9.90 12.53 10.72
CA TYR A 306 -9.01 13.68 10.90
C TYR A 306 -9.83 14.95 11.13
N GLY A 307 -9.63 15.58 12.29
CA GLY A 307 -10.30 16.84 12.65
C GLY A 307 -10.37 17.16 14.13
N ALA A 308 -9.22 17.42 14.77
CA ALA A 308 -8.96 18.52 15.71
C ALA A 308 -7.46 18.54 16.05
#